data_AF-A0A318Z634-F1
#
_entry.id   AF-A0A318Z634-F1
#
_cell.length_a   1.000
_cell.length_b   1.000
_cell.length_c   1.000
_cell.angle_alpha   90.00
_cell.angle_beta   90.00
_cell.angle_gamma   90.00
#
_symmetry.space_group_name_H-M   'P 1'
#
loop_
_entity.id
_entity.type
_entity.pdbx_description
1 polymer ?
#
loop_
_entity_poly.entity_id
_entity_poly.type
_entity_poly.pdbx_seq_one_letter_code
_entity_poly.pdbx_strand_id
1 'polypeptide(L)'
;MSETEVSKRLQSSLSTDKGRFNEITALSQKAINDGMSKLLESYPELAKAEASMEGIGTLNATLQSSQLSLDVTGQQNAVSMYYCTLGSGTIHFGIGNKDVEISNWTIAWTCTLDKEVVDPSSDEFKEVQTQILQPGDYSISSLFFAFTSNREHSTFNGVDLTEDEKSYLGLILGHWYPQTVNEEAPSFPPTSLKLQTYPYIAPNETKPGQGLRSVGENNMLLYLQMTDNKSFPDVRILEYSGNYVSKGMNGTFIIDRNIIWDSYLFRTTAPKLLPMFNVYTYAWVASASNTNLFGEQWSIGLGDPSHSSDASFYAWKQSDTDALTWKWTPSNEEQGYQHTYKSDAGWNKLNIDCTTSNILSTVPGTGNIKASGTTDVTIVCQAVATTYPMVAEYDYTIHVQITWQTNITVTTSDGGLKFSLNLPSDLTEAFKVTADPLKWHGETGGFDKLDEVKTIYQNFQDQLVKQFQNISFGDAEKSLESDLNTSARFVIPGKGSLAYKDPIFNNNGDMMIEADYVI
;
A
#
# COMPACT_ATOMS: atom_id res chain seq x y z
N MET A 1 -27.80 2.74 -2.00
CA MET A 1 -27.17 3.36 -0.81
C MET A 1 -26.78 4.78 -1.19
N SER A 2 -27.00 5.77 -0.34
CA SER A 2 -26.50 7.13 -0.55
C SER A 2 -24.97 7.11 -0.57
N GLU A 3 -24.36 7.83 -1.49
CA GLU A 3 -22.90 7.98 -1.51
C GLU A 3 -22.44 8.74 -0.27
N THR A 4 -21.33 8.30 0.31
CA THR A 4 -20.62 8.94 1.43
C THR A 4 -19.19 9.28 1.02
N GLU A 5 -18.55 10.19 1.75
CA GLU A 5 -17.11 10.52 1.59
C GLU A 5 -16.25 9.25 1.57
N VAL A 6 -16.47 8.37 2.54
CA VAL A 6 -15.75 7.10 2.66
C VAL A 6 -15.98 6.24 1.42
N SER A 7 -17.24 6.09 0.96
CA SER A 7 -17.52 5.26 -0.22
C SER A 7 -16.85 5.80 -1.49
N LYS A 8 -16.84 7.12 -1.71
CA LYS A 8 -16.15 7.75 -2.85
C LYS A 8 -14.64 7.57 -2.76
N ARG A 9 -14.08 7.60 -1.54
CA ARG A 9 -12.65 7.38 -1.31
C ARG A 9 -12.23 5.95 -1.64
N LEU A 10 -12.99 4.98 -1.14
CA LEU A 10 -12.69 3.56 -1.36
C LEU A 10 -12.88 3.10 -2.82
N GLN A 11 -13.60 3.86 -3.65
CA GLN A 11 -13.74 3.59 -5.09
C GLN A 11 -12.51 3.99 -5.92
N SER A 12 -11.69 4.91 -5.41
CA SER A 12 -10.51 5.40 -6.13
C SER A 12 -9.57 4.27 -6.54
N SER A 13 -8.93 4.38 -7.70
CA SER A 13 -8.19 3.28 -8.33
C SER A 13 -6.98 3.77 -9.11
N LEU A 14 -5.88 3.04 -8.98
CA LEU A 14 -4.66 3.21 -9.78
C LEU A 14 -4.77 2.60 -11.18
N SER A 15 -5.88 1.90 -11.49
CA SER A 15 -6.08 1.23 -12.78
C SER A 15 -6.61 2.14 -13.87
N THR A 16 -6.17 1.83 -15.07
CA THR A 16 -6.77 2.28 -16.33
C THR A 16 -7.04 1.07 -17.21
N ASP A 17 -7.70 1.31 -18.35
CA ASP A 17 -7.90 0.32 -19.41
C ASP A 17 -6.58 -0.17 -20.04
N LYS A 18 -5.49 0.60 -19.90
CA LYS A 18 -4.18 0.34 -20.52
C LYS A 18 -3.05 0.05 -19.54
N GLY A 19 -3.35 -0.13 -18.25
CA GLY A 19 -2.34 -0.46 -17.24
C GLY A 19 -2.67 0.08 -15.86
N ARG A 20 -1.67 0.13 -14.99
CA ARG A 20 -1.80 0.64 -13.61
C ARG A 20 -0.64 1.57 -13.30
N PHE A 21 -0.92 2.65 -12.59
CA PHE A 21 0.13 3.44 -11.94
C PHE A 21 0.63 2.69 -10.71
N ASN A 22 1.91 2.84 -10.38
CA ASN A 22 2.49 2.18 -9.21
C ASN A 22 2.16 2.93 -7.92
N GLU A 23 2.28 4.25 -7.96
CA GLU A 23 2.05 5.10 -6.81
C GLU A 23 1.36 6.40 -7.23
N ILE A 24 0.56 6.96 -6.32
CA ILE A 24 0.02 8.31 -6.44
C ILE A 24 0.17 9.04 -5.12
N THR A 25 0.77 10.23 -5.15
CA THR A 25 0.56 11.24 -4.10
C THR A 25 -0.50 12.21 -4.57
N ALA A 26 -1.60 12.31 -3.83
CA ALA A 26 -2.65 13.29 -4.05
C ALA A 26 -2.58 14.37 -2.98
N LEU A 27 -2.43 15.63 -3.38
CA LEU A 27 -2.45 16.77 -2.46
C LEU A 27 -3.64 17.66 -2.79
N SER A 28 -4.43 18.02 -1.78
CA SER A 28 -5.56 18.91 -1.96
C SER A 28 -5.09 20.34 -2.24
N GLN A 29 -5.88 21.08 -3.02
CA GLN A 29 -5.67 22.49 -3.28
C GLN A 29 -5.57 23.28 -1.97
N LYS A 30 -6.35 22.89 -0.96
CA LYS A 30 -6.24 23.44 0.39
C LYS A 30 -4.82 23.28 0.94
N ALA A 31 -4.28 22.06 0.93
CA ALA A 31 -2.97 21.78 1.48
C ALA A 31 -1.86 22.56 0.76
N ILE A 32 -1.96 22.66 -0.57
CA ILE A 32 -1.04 23.48 -1.38
C ILE A 32 -1.12 24.96 -0.95
N ASN A 33 -2.33 25.51 -0.85
CA ASN A 33 -2.54 26.92 -0.47
C ASN A 33 -2.10 27.23 0.96
N ASP A 34 -2.35 26.31 1.89
CA ASP A 34 -1.87 26.42 3.26
C ASP A 34 -0.32 26.43 3.29
N GLY A 35 0.32 25.54 2.52
CA GLY A 35 1.78 25.49 2.38
C GLY A 35 2.36 26.78 1.81
N MET A 36 1.76 27.31 0.74
CA MET A 36 2.16 28.59 0.13
C MET A 36 2.02 29.76 1.11
N SER A 37 0.94 29.79 1.88
CA SER A 37 0.71 30.84 2.90
C SER A 37 1.80 30.81 3.96
N LYS A 38 2.14 29.61 4.46
CA LYS A 38 3.19 29.42 5.47
C LYS A 38 4.59 29.73 4.95
N LEU A 39 4.85 29.47 3.67
CA LEU A 39 6.10 29.87 3.02
C LEU A 39 6.27 31.39 3.09
N LEU A 40 5.22 32.17 2.78
CA LEU A 40 5.27 33.63 2.89
C LEU A 40 5.43 34.12 4.34
N GLU A 41 4.82 33.42 5.30
CA GLU A 41 4.98 33.74 6.73
C GLU A 41 6.41 33.46 7.23
N SER A 42 7.02 32.36 6.76
CA SER A 42 8.34 31.91 7.20
C SER A 42 9.48 32.66 6.53
N TYR A 43 9.24 33.17 5.31
CA TYR A 43 10.22 33.85 4.48
C TYR A 43 9.67 35.21 4.01
N PRO A 44 9.65 36.24 4.87
CA PRO A 44 9.05 37.54 4.56
C PRO A 44 9.67 38.26 3.36
N GLU A 45 10.88 37.90 2.95
CA GLU A 45 11.50 38.36 1.72
C GLU A 45 10.74 37.91 0.46
N LEU A 46 10.10 36.73 0.48
CA LEU A 46 9.23 36.26 -0.61
C LEU A 46 7.94 37.08 -0.70
N ALA A 47 7.59 37.82 0.35
CA ALA A 47 6.45 38.71 0.35
C ALA A 47 6.75 40.05 -0.33
N LYS A 48 7.98 40.32 -0.80
CA LYS A 48 8.31 41.55 -1.52
C LYS A 48 8.07 41.38 -3.02
N ALA A 49 7.24 42.26 -3.57
CA ALA A 49 6.98 42.36 -5.00
C ALA A 49 7.61 43.63 -5.56
N GLU A 50 8.86 43.53 -6.00
CA GLU A 50 9.62 44.66 -6.54
C GLU A 50 10.06 44.37 -7.99
N ALA A 51 9.82 45.31 -8.89
CA ALA A 51 10.29 45.23 -10.28
C ALA A 51 10.52 46.61 -10.87
N SER A 52 11.45 46.71 -11.80
CA SER A 52 11.74 47.94 -12.54
C SER A 52 12.08 47.60 -13.98
N MET A 53 11.47 48.32 -14.92
CA MET A 53 11.77 48.20 -16.33
C MET A 53 11.91 49.60 -16.93
N GLU A 54 13.10 49.88 -17.47
CA GLU A 54 13.46 51.19 -18.03
C GLU A 54 12.46 51.62 -19.11
N GLY A 55 11.96 52.86 -19.00
CA GLY A 55 10.98 53.42 -19.93
C GLY A 55 9.54 52.89 -19.78
N ILE A 56 9.32 51.84 -18.99
CA ILE A 56 8.00 51.24 -18.76
C ILE A 56 7.47 51.61 -17.38
N GLY A 57 8.22 51.38 -16.30
CA GLY A 57 7.75 51.70 -14.95
C GLY A 57 8.36 50.85 -13.85
N THR A 58 7.87 51.06 -12.63
CA THR A 58 8.34 50.36 -11.43
C THR A 58 7.18 49.85 -10.58
N LEU A 59 7.34 48.66 -10.00
CA LEU A 59 6.46 48.08 -9.00
C LEU A 59 7.20 48.02 -7.66
N ASN A 60 6.57 48.51 -6.60
CA ASN A 60 6.99 48.24 -5.24
C ASN A 60 5.75 47.90 -4.41
N ALA A 61 5.61 46.63 -4.03
CA ALA A 61 4.47 46.14 -3.29
C ALA A 61 4.83 45.05 -2.30
N THR A 62 3.91 44.82 -1.37
CA THR A 62 3.93 43.65 -0.47
C THR A 62 2.85 42.67 -0.90
N LEU A 63 3.23 41.41 -1.06
CA LEU A 63 2.33 40.28 -1.24
C LEU A 63 1.63 39.97 0.08
N GLN A 64 0.31 39.98 0.07
CA GLN A 64 -0.52 39.58 1.21
C GLN A 64 -0.82 38.08 1.20
N SER A 65 -1.06 37.51 0.02
CA SER A 65 -1.38 36.09 -0.10
C SER A 65 -1.05 35.56 -1.49
N SER A 66 -0.72 34.28 -1.55
CA SER A 66 -0.61 33.54 -2.80
C SER A 66 -1.47 32.27 -2.73
N GLN A 67 -2.25 32.02 -3.78
CA GLN A 67 -3.20 30.90 -3.83
C GLN A 67 -3.25 30.30 -5.23
N LEU A 68 -3.46 28.99 -5.28
CA LEU A 68 -3.69 28.21 -6.48
C LEU A 68 -5.15 27.75 -6.54
N SER A 69 -5.75 27.85 -7.72
CA SER A 69 -7.00 27.19 -8.09
C SER A 69 -6.71 26.18 -9.19
N LEU A 70 -6.96 24.90 -8.93
CA LEU A 70 -6.72 23.82 -9.89
C LEU A 70 -7.83 23.79 -10.95
N ASP A 71 -7.47 23.75 -12.22
CA ASP A 71 -8.44 23.52 -13.29
C ASP A 71 -8.68 22.02 -13.46
N VAL A 72 -9.83 21.58 -12.99
CA VAL A 72 -10.31 20.19 -13.04
C VAL A 72 -11.45 19.93 -14.03
N THR A 73 -11.89 20.94 -14.79
CA THR A 73 -12.95 20.78 -15.81
C THR A 73 -12.37 20.69 -17.22
N GLY A 74 -11.14 21.18 -17.42
CA GLY A 74 -10.35 20.95 -18.63
C GLY A 74 -9.70 19.56 -18.65
N GLN A 75 -9.75 18.87 -19.80
CA GLN A 75 -8.93 17.67 -20.05
C GLN A 75 -7.47 18.06 -20.38
N GLN A 76 -6.80 18.78 -19.47
CA GLN A 76 -5.44 19.27 -19.68
C GLN A 76 -4.53 18.92 -18.50
N ASN A 77 -3.24 18.74 -18.78
CA ASN A 77 -2.25 18.37 -17.77
C ASN A 77 -1.97 19.57 -16.86
N ALA A 78 -2.19 19.40 -15.56
CA ALA A 78 -1.72 20.28 -14.49
C ALA A 78 -1.97 21.79 -14.69
N VAL A 79 -3.04 22.17 -15.40
CA VAL A 79 -3.42 23.58 -15.60
C VAL A 79 -4.03 24.13 -14.32
N SER A 80 -3.61 25.33 -13.94
CA SER A 80 -4.09 26.01 -12.74
C SER A 80 -4.18 27.51 -12.97
N MET A 81 -4.92 28.19 -12.09
CA MET A 81 -4.92 29.64 -11.98
C MET A 81 -4.21 30.02 -10.67
N TYR A 82 -3.12 30.75 -10.80
CA TYR A 82 -2.38 31.29 -9.67
C TYR A 82 -2.87 32.71 -9.37
N TYR A 83 -3.19 32.98 -8.11
CA TYR A 83 -3.69 34.25 -7.59
C TYR A 83 -2.69 34.84 -6.61
N CYS A 84 -2.32 36.09 -6.84
CA CYS A 84 -1.44 36.90 -6.02
C CYS A 84 -2.24 38.10 -5.53
N THR A 85 -2.40 38.26 -4.22
CA THR A 85 -3.03 39.46 -3.65
C THR A 85 -1.95 40.39 -3.14
N LEU A 86 -1.84 41.57 -3.72
CA LEU A 86 -0.95 42.64 -3.27
C LEU A 86 -1.66 43.39 -2.14
N GLY A 87 -1.07 43.40 -0.95
CA GLY A 87 -1.65 44.02 0.24
C GLY A 87 -1.55 45.54 0.20
N SER A 88 -0.37 46.05 -0.15
CA SER A 88 -0.09 47.48 -0.27
C SER A 88 1.08 47.70 -1.22
N GLY A 89 1.17 48.90 -1.79
CA GLY A 89 2.29 49.28 -2.67
C GLY A 89 1.95 50.42 -3.60
N THR A 90 2.87 50.68 -4.52
CA THR A 90 2.69 51.63 -5.61
C THR A 90 3.25 51.04 -6.90
N ILE A 91 2.52 51.24 -7.99
CA ILE A 91 3.03 51.07 -9.35
C ILE A 91 3.20 52.45 -9.99
N HIS A 92 4.38 52.69 -10.54
CA HIS A 92 4.68 53.85 -11.35
C HIS A 92 4.63 53.44 -12.81
N PHE A 93 3.75 54.06 -13.59
CA PHE A 93 3.72 53.93 -15.04
C PHE A 93 4.55 55.04 -15.67
N GLY A 94 5.57 54.67 -16.43
CA GLY A 94 6.35 55.61 -17.24
C GLY A 94 5.49 56.27 -18.32
N ILE A 95 4.46 55.58 -18.81
CA ILE A 95 3.43 56.20 -19.65
C ILE A 95 2.58 57.15 -18.80
N GLY A 96 2.53 58.42 -19.21
CA GLY A 96 1.79 59.45 -18.47
C GLY A 96 2.43 59.86 -17.13
N ASN A 97 3.56 59.25 -16.75
CA ASN A 97 4.27 59.52 -15.49
C ASN A 97 3.31 59.50 -14.28
N LYS A 98 2.63 58.36 -14.10
CA LYS A 98 1.50 58.21 -13.17
C LYS A 98 1.78 57.16 -12.12
N ASP A 99 1.55 57.53 -10.86
CA ASP A 99 1.58 56.61 -9.73
C ASP A 99 0.16 56.11 -9.42
N VAL A 100 0.06 54.81 -9.17
CA VAL A 100 -1.19 54.15 -8.76
C VAL A 100 -0.93 53.33 -7.50
N GLU A 101 -1.75 53.56 -6.48
CA GLU A 101 -1.74 52.75 -5.27
C GLU A 101 -2.36 51.39 -5.55
N ILE A 102 -1.70 50.33 -5.10
CA ILE A 102 -2.06 48.94 -5.41
C ILE A 102 -2.40 48.16 -4.15
N SER A 103 -3.36 48.70 -3.40
CA SER A 103 -3.86 48.11 -2.17
C SER A 103 -5.01 47.14 -2.45
N ASN A 104 -4.83 45.87 -2.04
CA ASN A 104 -5.75 44.75 -2.25
C ASN A 104 -6.03 44.43 -3.73
N TRP A 105 -5.03 44.56 -4.59
CA TRP A 105 -5.14 44.10 -5.97
C TRP A 105 -4.94 42.58 -6.03
N THR A 106 -5.80 41.86 -6.75
CA THR A 106 -5.58 40.45 -7.04
C THR A 106 -5.12 40.30 -8.48
N ILE A 107 -3.91 39.83 -8.68
CA ILE A 107 -3.39 39.46 -9.99
C ILE A 107 -3.55 37.96 -10.17
N ALA A 108 -4.12 37.56 -11.30
CA ALA A 108 -4.31 36.15 -11.63
C ALA A 108 -3.58 35.80 -12.93
N TRP A 109 -2.95 34.63 -12.97
CA TRP A 109 -2.34 34.07 -14.18
C TRP A 109 -2.75 32.62 -14.36
N THR A 110 -3.01 32.24 -15.60
CA THR A 110 -3.04 30.81 -15.93
C THR A 110 -1.60 30.29 -15.93
N CYS A 111 -1.35 29.20 -15.23
CA CYS A 111 -0.08 28.51 -15.17
C CYS A 111 -0.25 27.00 -15.38
N THR A 112 0.83 26.34 -15.77
CA THR A 112 0.98 24.88 -15.72
C THR A 112 2.07 24.54 -14.71
N LEU A 113 1.94 23.41 -14.01
CA LEU A 113 3.08 22.89 -13.26
C LEU A 113 3.99 22.10 -14.19
N ASP A 114 5.28 22.40 -14.13
CA ASP A 114 6.33 21.67 -14.83
C ASP A 114 7.44 21.28 -13.83
N LYS A 115 8.41 20.49 -14.30
CA LYS A 115 9.51 19.99 -13.48
C LYS A 115 10.84 20.07 -14.23
N GLU A 116 11.89 20.32 -13.49
CA GLU A 116 13.27 20.22 -13.97
C GLU A 116 13.98 19.12 -13.20
N VAL A 117 14.69 18.23 -13.91
CA VAL A 117 15.47 17.17 -13.28
C VAL A 117 16.77 17.78 -12.79
N VAL A 118 17.04 17.65 -11.49
CA VAL A 118 18.28 18.13 -10.87
C VAL A 118 19.43 17.22 -11.31
N ASP A 119 20.52 17.84 -11.80
CA ASP A 119 21.72 17.12 -12.24
C ASP A 119 22.32 16.30 -11.08
N PRO A 120 22.52 14.97 -11.23
CA PRO A 120 23.13 14.12 -10.21
C PRO A 120 24.53 14.57 -9.71
N SER A 121 25.21 15.44 -10.45
CA SER A 121 26.52 15.98 -10.10
C SER A 121 26.48 17.29 -9.29
N SER A 122 25.31 17.94 -9.19
CA SER A 122 25.14 19.24 -8.51
C SER A 122 25.29 19.12 -6.99
N ASP A 123 25.56 20.26 -6.34
CA ASP A 123 25.64 20.32 -4.87
C ASP A 123 24.25 20.20 -4.23
N GLU A 124 23.21 20.76 -4.87
CA GLU A 124 21.80 20.54 -4.51
C GLU A 124 21.47 19.05 -4.44
N PHE A 125 21.85 18.26 -5.46
CA PHE A 125 21.59 16.83 -5.48
C PHE A 125 22.25 16.12 -4.29
N LYS A 126 23.49 16.48 -3.96
CA LYS A 126 24.24 15.88 -2.83
C LYS A 126 23.64 16.26 -1.49
N GLU A 127 23.25 17.52 -1.30
CA GLU A 127 22.62 17.98 -0.07
C GLU A 127 21.31 17.22 0.17
N VAL A 128 20.45 17.16 -0.84
CA VAL A 128 19.18 16.45 -0.77
C VAL A 128 19.40 14.95 -0.56
N GLN A 129 20.38 14.36 -1.24
CA GLN A 129 20.81 12.97 -1.02
C GLN A 129 21.20 12.68 0.44
N THR A 130 21.94 13.60 1.08
CA THR A 130 22.32 13.42 2.49
C THR A 130 21.13 13.49 3.46
N GLN A 131 20.06 14.19 3.10
CA GLN A 131 18.83 14.27 3.88
C GLN A 131 17.95 13.02 3.73
N ILE A 132 17.97 12.35 2.57
CA ILE A 132 17.19 11.14 2.28
C ILE A 132 17.56 9.99 3.24
N LEU A 133 18.85 9.87 3.62
CA LEU A 133 19.36 8.85 4.54
C LEU A 133 18.92 7.40 4.19
N GLN A 134 18.74 7.10 2.90
CA GLN A 134 18.35 5.78 2.40
C GLN A 134 19.16 5.42 1.14
N PRO A 135 19.70 4.19 1.04
CA PRO A 135 20.35 3.72 -0.19
C PRO A 135 19.32 3.43 -1.30
N GLY A 136 19.67 3.71 -2.56
CA GLY A 136 18.83 3.42 -3.72
C GLY A 136 19.20 4.25 -4.96
N ASP A 137 18.54 3.97 -6.09
CA ASP A 137 18.65 4.77 -7.32
C ASP A 137 17.55 5.84 -7.35
N TYR A 138 17.91 7.13 -7.43
CA TYR A 138 16.98 8.27 -7.51
C TYR A 138 17.20 9.13 -8.75
N SER A 139 16.13 9.82 -9.15
CA SER A 139 16.20 11.15 -9.74
C SER A 139 15.57 12.18 -8.81
N ILE A 140 16.16 13.38 -8.70
CA ILE A 140 15.59 14.52 -7.99
C ILE A 140 14.99 15.47 -9.03
N SER A 141 13.84 16.08 -8.74
CA SER A 141 13.25 17.08 -9.62
C SER A 141 12.64 18.23 -8.84
N SER A 142 12.87 19.45 -9.33
CA SER A 142 12.33 20.68 -8.76
C SER A 142 11.07 21.07 -9.54
N LEU A 143 10.00 21.40 -8.81
CA LEU A 143 8.70 21.74 -9.37
C LEU A 143 8.54 23.25 -9.46
N PHE A 144 8.05 23.73 -10.59
CA PHE A 144 7.84 25.16 -10.80
C PHE A 144 6.55 25.45 -11.57
N PHE A 145 6.04 26.67 -11.40
CA PHE A 145 4.91 27.18 -12.17
C PHE A 145 5.40 27.81 -13.46
N ALA A 146 4.96 27.30 -14.61
CA ALA A 146 5.14 27.93 -15.90
C ALA A 146 3.92 28.83 -16.18
N PHE A 147 4.12 30.14 -16.08
CA PHE A 147 3.07 31.14 -16.25
C PHE A 147 2.81 31.46 -17.73
N THR A 148 1.54 31.71 -18.06
CA THR A 148 1.14 32.24 -19.37
C THR A 148 0.79 33.73 -19.27
N SER A 149 0.60 34.38 -20.42
CA SER A 149 0.22 35.80 -20.47
C SER A 149 -1.25 36.09 -20.18
N ASN A 150 -2.11 35.08 -19.95
CA ASN A 150 -3.53 35.29 -19.68
C ASN A 150 -3.78 35.81 -18.25
N ARG A 151 -4.52 36.93 -18.12
CA ARG A 151 -4.79 37.63 -16.86
C ARG A 151 -6.26 37.99 -16.64
N GLU A 152 -7.20 37.35 -17.36
CA GLU A 152 -8.63 37.66 -17.38
C GLU A 152 -9.32 37.67 -15.99
N HIS A 153 -8.74 37.03 -14.98
CA HIS A 153 -9.28 36.94 -13.62
C HIS A 153 -8.69 37.95 -12.62
N SER A 154 -7.88 38.91 -13.09
CA SER A 154 -7.30 39.94 -12.23
C SER A 154 -8.34 40.99 -11.82
N THR A 155 -8.24 41.49 -10.59
CA THR A 155 -9.08 42.58 -10.07
C THR A 155 -8.22 43.70 -9.49
N PHE A 156 -8.55 44.95 -9.81
CA PHE A 156 -7.77 46.13 -9.43
C PHE A 156 -8.49 47.00 -8.40
N ASN A 157 -9.32 46.38 -7.55
CA ASN A 157 -10.06 47.03 -6.46
C ASN A 157 -10.82 48.32 -6.89
N GLY A 158 -11.46 48.28 -8.07
CA GLY A 158 -12.23 49.40 -8.62
C GLY A 158 -11.42 50.46 -9.36
N VAL A 159 -10.09 50.33 -9.45
CA VAL A 159 -9.25 51.17 -10.30
C VAL A 159 -9.45 50.76 -11.76
N ASP A 160 -9.84 51.72 -12.60
CA ASP A 160 -9.96 51.52 -14.04
C ASP A 160 -8.63 51.86 -14.72
N LEU A 161 -7.95 50.82 -15.20
CA LEU A 161 -6.71 50.96 -15.96
C LEU A 161 -7.03 51.03 -17.45
N THR A 162 -6.38 51.95 -18.15
CA THR A 162 -6.36 51.98 -19.61
C THR A 162 -5.68 50.73 -20.18
N GLU A 163 -5.93 50.41 -21.45
CA GLU A 163 -5.31 49.25 -22.11
C GLU A 163 -3.78 49.35 -22.17
N ASP A 164 -3.23 50.56 -22.29
CA ASP A 164 -1.79 50.79 -22.26
C ASP A 164 -1.22 50.54 -20.86
N GLU A 165 -1.89 51.01 -19.80
CA GLU A 165 -1.50 50.74 -18.41
C GLU A 165 -1.57 49.24 -18.08
N LYS A 166 -2.61 48.53 -18.57
CA LYS A 166 -2.70 47.06 -18.44
C LYS A 166 -1.53 46.36 -19.15
N SER A 167 -1.13 46.85 -20.32
CA SER A 167 0.01 46.32 -21.08
C SER A 167 1.34 46.59 -20.36
N TYR A 168 1.52 47.77 -19.79
CA TYR A 168 2.71 48.12 -19.00
C TYR A 168 2.79 47.32 -17.70
N LEU A 169 1.66 47.16 -17.01
CA LEU A 169 1.53 46.25 -15.86
C LEU A 169 1.84 44.80 -16.27
N GLY A 170 1.43 44.42 -17.49
CA GLY A 170 1.92 43.28 -18.28
C GLY A 170 3.41 43.02 -18.10
N LEU A 171 4.19 43.97 -18.63
CA LEU A 171 5.63 43.91 -18.73
C LEU A 171 6.32 44.02 -17.36
N ILE A 172 5.89 44.93 -16.49
CA ILE A 172 6.47 45.11 -15.16
C ILE A 172 6.34 43.83 -14.33
N LEU A 173 5.15 43.20 -14.32
CA LEU A 173 4.95 41.93 -13.61
C LEU A 173 5.73 40.77 -14.25
N GLY A 174 5.96 40.81 -15.56
CA GLY A 174 6.84 39.84 -16.23
C GLY A 174 8.30 39.97 -15.79
N HIS A 175 8.74 41.17 -15.38
CA HIS A 175 10.09 41.44 -14.88
C HIS A 175 10.23 41.23 -13.36
N TRP A 176 9.12 41.30 -12.61
CA TRP A 176 9.10 40.88 -11.21
C TRP A 176 9.37 39.38 -11.08
N TYR A 177 8.89 38.60 -12.03
CA TYR A 177 9.09 37.16 -12.03
C TYR A 177 10.58 36.83 -12.25
N PRO A 178 11.30 36.28 -11.26
CA PRO A 178 12.69 35.88 -11.44
C PRO A 178 12.77 34.71 -12.43
N GLN A 179 13.75 34.74 -13.34
CA GLN A 179 14.03 33.62 -14.25
C GLN A 179 14.67 32.40 -13.54
N THR A 180 14.87 32.47 -12.22
CA THR A 180 15.55 31.44 -11.43
C THR A 180 14.70 31.06 -10.22
N VAL A 181 14.42 29.76 -10.09
CA VAL A 181 13.69 29.15 -8.98
C VAL A 181 14.69 28.79 -7.87
N ASN A 182 14.23 28.84 -6.63
CA ASN A 182 14.94 28.54 -5.38
C ASN A 182 15.83 27.28 -5.46
N GLU A 183 17.08 27.34 -4.94
CA GLU A 183 18.10 26.27 -5.03
C GLU A 183 17.91 25.13 -3.99
N GLU A 184 16.88 25.19 -3.15
CA GLU A 184 16.66 24.21 -2.07
C GLU A 184 15.29 23.50 -2.23
N ALA A 185 15.31 22.19 -2.51
CA ALA A 185 14.11 21.36 -2.67
C ALA A 185 14.19 20.01 -1.89
N PRO A 186 13.17 19.62 -1.09
CA PRO A 186 13.15 18.33 -0.36
C PRO A 186 12.60 17.13 -1.19
N SER A 187 12.92 15.90 -0.80
CA SER A 187 12.99 14.67 -1.64
C SER A 187 12.03 13.50 -1.36
N PHE A 188 11.85 12.62 -2.38
CA PHE A 188 12.07 11.12 -2.48
C PHE A 188 11.68 10.65 -3.92
N PRO A 189 12.34 9.66 -4.56
CA PRO A 189 12.28 9.49 -6.02
C PRO A 189 11.28 8.43 -6.55
N PRO A 190 10.27 8.81 -7.32
CA PRO A 190 9.78 7.95 -8.39
C PRO A 190 10.81 7.86 -9.52
N THR A 191 10.93 6.72 -10.20
CA THR A 191 11.78 6.63 -11.42
C THR A 191 11.20 7.43 -12.58
N SER A 192 9.91 7.76 -12.50
CA SER A 192 9.20 8.58 -13.46
C SER A 192 8.00 9.24 -12.80
N LEU A 193 7.80 10.54 -13.06
CA LEU A 193 6.72 11.37 -12.48
C LEU A 193 5.92 12.09 -13.57
N LYS A 194 4.59 12.04 -13.50
CA LYS A 194 3.66 12.88 -14.25
C LYS A 194 2.79 13.68 -13.28
N LEU A 195 2.44 14.90 -13.65
CA LEU A 195 1.55 15.76 -12.86
C LEU A 195 0.19 15.88 -13.53
N GLN A 196 -0.87 15.93 -12.73
CA GLN A 196 -2.23 16.07 -13.22
C GLN A 196 -3.12 16.77 -12.18
N THR A 197 -4.01 17.67 -12.62
CA THR A 197 -5.14 18.11 -11.78
C THR A 197 -6.24 17.05 -11.78
N TYR A 198 -6.84 16.80 -10.63
CA TYR A 198 -7.84 15.76 -10.46
C TYR A 198 -9.04 16.27 -9.68
N PRO A 199 -10.26 16.04 -10.18
CA PRO A 199 -11.47 16.58 -9.57
C PRO A 199 -11.79 15.89 -8.25
N TYR A 200 -12.26 16.67 -7.28
CA TYR A 200 -13.05 16.14 -6.17
C TYR A 200 -14.54 16.29 -6.50
N ILE A 201 -15.29 15.19 -6.38
CA ILE A 201 -16.74 15.19 -6.57
C ILE A 201 -17.40 14.85 -5.24
N ALA A 202 -18.09 15.81 -4.66
CA ALA A 202 -18.76 15.63 -3.37
C ALA A 202 -19.82 14.51 -3.45
N PRO A 203 -20.14 13.84 -2.33
CA PRO A 203 -21.16 12.81 -2.32
C PRO A 203 -22.51 13.32 -2.84
N ASN A 204 -23.14 12.56 -3.74
CA ASN A 204 -24.39 12.92 -4.42
C ASN A 204 -24.28 14.06 -5.44
N GLU A 205 -23.08 14.59 -5.72
CA GLU A 205 -22.83 15.49 -6.82
C GLU A 205 -22.33 14.72 -8.06
N THR A 206 -22.49 15.35 -9.24
CA THR A 206 -22.05 14.77 -10.52
C THR A 206 -20.91 15.54 -11.18
N LYS A 207 -20.57 16.72 -10.65
CA LYS A 207 -19.55 17.62 -11.18
C LYS A 207 -18.69 18.15 -10.04
N PRO A 208 -17.40 18.42 -10.30
CA PRO A 208 -16.55 19.07 -9.31
C PRO A 208 -16.93 20.55 -9.16
N GLY A 209 -16.71 21.08 -7.96
CA GLY A 209 -16.63 22.52 -7.76
C GLY A 209 -15.26 23.06 -8.24
N GLN A 210 -15.21 24.31 -8.68
CA GLN A 210 -13.97 24.97 -9.11
C GLN A 210 -13.80 26.34 -8.44
N GLY A 211 -12.55 26.79 -8.35
CA GLY A 211 -12.19 28.08 -7.78
C GLY A 211 -11.48 27.95 -6.44
N LEU A 212 -11.34 29.09 -5.77
CA LEU A 212 -10.70 29.18 -4.45
C LEU A 212 -11.66 28.82 -3.32
N ARG A 213 -11.09 28.59 -2.13
CA ARG A 213 -11.81 28.31 -0.87
C ARG A 213 -12.68 27.06 -0.98
N SER A 214 -13.76 26.99 -0.18
CA SER A 214 -14.60 25.81 0.01
C SER A 214 -15.19 25.18 -1.26
N VAL A 215 -15.21 25.90 -2.38
CA VAL A 215 -15.76 25.40 -3.65
C VAL A 215 -14.78 24.46 -4.37
N GLY A 216 -13.47 24.74 -4.31
CA GLY A 216 -12.44 23.96 -5.00
C GLY A 216 -11.35 23.38 -4.08
N GLU A 217 -11.41 23.61 -2.77
CA GLU A 217 -10.32 23.27 -1.84
C GLU A 217 -9.94 21.78 -1.81
N ASN A 218 -10.87 20.88 -2.16
CA ASN A 218 -10.62 19.44 -2.20
C ASN A 218 -10.18 18.91 -3.57
N ASN A 219 -10.16 19.74 -4.61
CA ASN A 219 -9.52 19.35 -5.87
C ASN A 219 -8.05 19.02 -5.61
N MET A 220 -7.49 18.10 -6.38
CA MET A 220 -6.19 17.52 -6.09
C MET A 220 -5.17 17.79 -7.19
N LEU A 221 -3.93 18.02 -6.81
CA LEU A 221 -2.78 17.80 -7.67
C LEU A 221 -2.28 16.38 -7.42
N LEU A 222 -2.22 15.58 -8.48
CA LEU A 222 -1.71 14.22 -8.46
C LEU A 222 -0.27 14.19 -8.96
N TYR A 223 0.54 13.45 -8.22
CA TYR A 223 1.87 13.01 -8.57
C TYR A 223 1.75 11.55 -8.98
N LEU A 224 1.64 11.30 -10.29
CA LEU A 224 1.50 9.95 -10.85
C LEU A 224 2.89 9.34 -11.04
N GLN A 225 3.14 8.20 -10.41
CA GLN A 225 4.50 7.67 -10.25
C GLN A 225 4.62 6.23 -10.74
N MET A 226 5.78 5.91 -11.32
CA MET A 226 6.20 4.55 -11.69
C MET A 226 7.50 4.18 -10.96
N THR A 227 7.61 2.92 -10.58
CA THR A 227 8.78 2.32 -9.94
C THR A 227 9.46 1.32 -10.88
N ASP A 228 10.68 0.90 -10.55
CA ASP A 228 11.46 -0.09 -11.30
C ASP A 228 11.68 0.24 -12.79
N ASN A 229 11.76 1.53 -13.15
CA ASN A 229 11.84 1.99 -14.55
C ASN A 229 10.69 1.47 -15.44
N LYS A 230 9.54 1.14 -14.85
CA LYS A 230 8.34 0.75 -15.60
C LYS A 230 7.83 1.93 -16.40
N SER A 231 7.43 1.67 -17.65
CA SER A 231 6.80 2.68 -18.48
C SER A 231 5.43 3.07 -17.93
N PHE A 232 5.06 4.34 -18.05
CA PHE A 232 3.71 4.78 -17.73
C PHE A 232 2.66 4.01 -18.56
N PRO A 233 1.45 3.80 -18.01
CA PRO A 233 0.30 3.39 -18.82
C PRO A 233 0.12 4.35 -19.99
N ASP A 234 -0.27 3.83 -21.16
CA ASP A 234 -0.46 4.59 -22.41
C ASP A 234 -1.79 5.40 -22.39
N VAL A 235 -2.00 6.12 -21.30
CA VAL A 235 -3.14 7.02 -21.10
C VAL A 235 -2.65 8.46 -21.07
N ARG A 236 -3.51 9.37 -21.54
CA ARG A 236 -3.23 10.80 -21.49
C ARG A 236 -3.32 11.34 -20.07
N ILE A 237 -4.40 10.97 -19.37
CA ILE A 237 -4.70 11.35 -17.99
C ILE A 237 -5.27 10.14 -17.26
N LEU A 238 -5.17 10.14 -15.93
CA LEU A 238 -5.90 9.24 -15.06
C LEU A 238 -7.37 9.69 -15.00
N GLU A 239 -8.27 8.81 -15.42
CA GLU A 239 -9.72 9.08 -15.36
C GLU A 239 -10.22 9.06 -13.93
N TYR A 240 -11.35 9.75 -13.70
CA TYR A 240 -11.96 9.77 -12.38
C TYR A 240 -12.51 8.39 -12.01
N SER A 241 -12.00 7.81 -10.93
CA SER A 241 -12.44 6.53 -10.36
C SER A 241 -13.04 6.69 -8.96
N GLY A 242 -12.76 7.80 -8.29
CA GLY A 242 -13.16 8.10 -6.92
C GLY A 242 -12.34 9.26 -6.36
N ASN A 243 -12.63 9.70 -5.14
CA ASN A 243 -11.91 10.79 -4.51
C ASN A 243 -10.65 10.27 -3.81
N TYR A 244 -9.45 10.77 -4.12
CA TYR A 244 -8.27 10.34 -3.37
C TYR A 244 -8.18 10.97 -1.98
N VAL A 245 -8.75 12.16 -1.81
CA VAL A 245 -8.92 12.84 -0.52
C VAL A 245 -10.40 12.98 -0.17
N SER A 246 -10.76 12.79 1.10
CA SER A 246 -12.08 13.17 1.59
C SER A 246 -12.13 14.67 1.91
N LYS A 247 -13.34 15.22 2.08
CA LYS A 247 -13.50 16.61 2.51
C LYS A 247 -12.68 16.90 3.78
N GLY A 248 -11.86 17.95 3.72
CA GLY A 248 -10.99 18.41 4.82
C GLY A 248 -9.63 17.68 4.93
N MET A 249 -9.37 16.68 4.10
CA MET A 249 -8.09 15.96 4.10
C MET A 249 -7.04 16.70 3.25
N ASN A 250 -5.81 16.75 3.75
CA ASN A 250 -4.71 17.46 3.07
C ASN A 250 -4.15 16.67 1.91
N GLY A 251 -4.01 15.36 2.07
CA GLY A 251 -3.48 14.51 1.02
C GLY A 251 -3.64 13.04 1.31
N THR A 252 -3.29 12.23 0.32
CA THR A 252 -3.21 10.77 0.44
C THR A 252 -2.10 10.26 -0.46
N PHE A 253 -1.27 9.36 0.08
CA PHE A 253 -0.33 8.55 -0.68
C PHE A 253 -0.94 7.17 -0.94
N ILE A 254 -0.82 6.66 -2.15
CA ILE A 254 -1.49 5.44 -2.59
C ILE A 254 -0.50 4.55 -3.30
N ILE A 255 -0.48 3.28 -2.91
CA ILE A 255 0.45 2.28 -3.41
C ILE A 255 -0.34 1.14 -4.06
N ASP A 256 0.08 0.76 -5.27
CA ASP A 256 -0.48 -0.36 -6.00
C ASP A 256 -0.44 -1.64 -5.15
N ARG A 257 -1.58 -2.33 -5.10
CA ARG A 257 -1.70 -3.64 -4.48
C ARG A 257 -0.57 -4.59 -4.92
N ASN A 258 -0.17 -4.59 -6.19
CA ASN A 258 0.87 -5.51 -6.67
C ASN A 258 2.25 -5.18 -6.08
N ILE A 259 2.49 -3.93 -5.67
CA ILE A 259 3.71 -3.53 -4.97
C ILE A 259 3.65 -4.01 -3.52
N ILE A 260 2.55 -3.68 -2.81
CA ILE A 260 2.40 -4.08 -1.40
C ILE A 260 2.35 -5.60 -1.23
N TRP A 261 1.58 -6.28 -2.07
CA TRP A 261 1.39 -7.73 -1.96
C TRP A 261 2.52 -8.48 -2.62
N ASP A 262 2.68 -8.38 -3.94
CA ASP A 262 3.56 -9.28 -4.67
C ASP A 262 5.05 -8.94 -4.46
N SER A 263 5.38 -7.64 -4.48
CA SER A 263 6.78 -7.20 -4.40
C SER A 263 7.28 -7.11 -2.96
N TYR A 264 6.40 -6.77 -2.02
CA TYR A 264 6.76 -6.59 -0.62
C TYR A 264 6.34 -7.79 0.24
N LEU A 265 5.05 -7.96 0.56
CA LEU A 265 4.57 -8.94 1.54
C LEU A 265 4.76 -10.40 1.11
N PHE A 266 4.78 -10.69 -0.20
CA PHE A 266 4.93 -12.03 -0.78
C PHE A 266 6.31 -12.27 -1.38
N ARG A 267 7.28 -11.39 -1.11
CA ARG A 267 8.63 -11.56 -1.61
C ARG A 267 9.19 -12.95 -1.26
N THR A 268 9.89 -13.51 -2.23
CA THR A 268 10.47 -14.85 -2.16
C THR A 268 11.92 -14.85 -1.65
N THR A 269 12.53 -13.67 -1.58
CA THR A 269 13.88 -13.44 -1.07
C THR A 269 13.87 -13.21 0.44
N ALA A 270 14.95 -13.61 1.11
CA ALA A 270 15.10 -13.39 2.54
C ALA A 270 15.18 -11.89 2.88
N PRO A 271 14.56 -11.44 3.99
CA PRO A 271 13.68 -12.23 4.86
C PRO A 271 12.32 -12.53 4.21
N LYS A 272 11.88 -13.79 4.20
CA LYS A 272 10.52 -14.14 3.73
C LYS A 272 9.50 -13.58 4.73
N LEU A 273 8.40 -13.02 4.21
CA LEU A 273 7.38 -12.36 5.04
C LEU A 273 6.12 -13.23 5.22
N LEU A 274 4.99 -12.85 4.63
CA LEU A 274 3.74 -13.61 4.78
C LEU A 274 3.78 -15.05 4.22
N PRO A 275 4.67 -15.45 3.29
CA PRO A 275 4.86 -16.87 2.97
C PRO A 275 5.25 -17.74 4.18
N MET A 276 5.76 -17.18 5.27
CA MET A 276 6.09 -17.94 6.47
C MET A 276 4.86 -18.60 7.11
N PHE A 277 3.66 -18.00 7.00
CA PHE A 277 2.43 -18.67 7.44
C PHE A 277 2.22 -20.02 6.73
N ASN A 278 2.48 -20.06 5.42
CA ASN A 278 2.37 -21.29 4.63
C ASN A 278 3.43 -22.30 5.03
N VAL A 279 4.66 -21.85 5.27
CA VAL A 279 5.76 -22.71 5.74
C VAL A 279 5.38 -23.44 7.02
N TYR A 280 4.91 -22.72 8.04
CA TYR A 280 4.70 -23.30 9.37
C TYR A 280 3.39 -24.05 9.56
N THR A 281 2.45 -23.92 8.64
CA THR A 281 1.13 -24.59 8.73
C THR A 281 1.02 -25.78 7.79
N TYR A 282 1.97 -25.94 6.87
CA TYR A 282 1.98 -27.05 5.90
C TYR A 282 2.16 -28.41 6.57
N ALA A 283 1.25 -29.34 6.32
CA ALA A 283 1.38 -30.75 6.69
C ALA A 283 1.59 -31.65 5.48
N TRP A 284 2.43 -32.67 5.65
CA TRP A 284 2.69 -33.69 4.64
C TRP A 284 2.97 -35.06 5.28
N VAL A 285 2.87 -36.12 4.49
CA VAL A 285 3.26 -37.47 4.88
C VAL A 285 4.78 -37.58 4.83
N ALA A 286 5.45 -37.39 5.98
CA ALA A 286 6.91 -37.43 6.06
C ALA A 286 7.47 -38.83 5.83
N SER A 287 6.76 -39.86 6.31
CA SER A 287 7.04 -41.26 5.99
C SER A 287 5.79 -42.10 6.17
N ALA A 288 5.57 -43.10 5.32
CA ALA A 288 4.53 -44.11 5.53
C ALA A 288 4.94 -45.45 4.94
N SER A 289 4.61 -46.53 5.65
CA SER A 289 4.81 -47.90 5.19
C SER A 289 3.84 -48.85 5.90
N ASN A 290 3.46 -49.94 5.22
CA ASN A 290 2.66 -51.02 5.80
C ASN A 290 3.06 -52.34 5.13
N THR A 291 4.31 -52.76 5.29
CA THR A 291 4.90 -53.88 4.54
C THR A 291 4.50 -55.27 5.05
N ASN A 292 3.68 -55.36 6.08
CA ASN A 292 3.16 -56.61 6.63
C ASN A 292 1.76 -56.38 7.25
N LEU A 293 1.11 -57.45 7.73
CA LEU A 293 -0.29 -57.43 8.18
C LEU A 293 -0.58 -56.45 9.33
N PHE A 294 0.39 -56.13 10.18
CA PHE A 294 0.19 -55.32 11.40
C PHE A 294 1.37 -54.37 11.66
N GLY A 295 2.04 -53.98 10.59
CA GLY A 295 3.29 -53.23 10.59
C GLY A 295 3.14 -51.86 9.97
N GLU A 296 1.96 -51.25 10.06
CA GLU A 296 1.77 -49.87 9.68
C GLU A 296 2.68 -48.96 10.51
N GLN A 297 3.41 -48.11 9.81
CA GLN A 297 4.27 -47.09 10.37
C GLN A 297 4.06 -45.82 9.56
N TRP A 298 3.83 -44.72 10.24
CA TRP A 298 3.67 -43.44 9.58
C TRP A 298 4.18 -42.31 10.46
N SER A 299 4.57 -41.21 9.82
CA SER A 299 4.89 -39.94 10.46
C SER A 299 4.36 -38.81 9.59
N ILE A 300 3.88 -37.77 10.25
CA ILE A 300 3.38 -36.54 9.61
C ILE A 300 4.40 -35.46 9.87
N GLY A 301 4.89 -34.84 8.80
CA GLY A 301 5.67 -33.63 8.90
C GLY A 301 4.73 -32.43 8.99
N LEU A 302 5.10 -31.46 9.80
CA LEU A 302 4.36 -30.20 9.91
C LEU A 302 5.38 -29.07 10.05
N GLY A 303 5.14 -27.95 9.38
CA GLY A 303 5.75 -26.66 9.69
C GLY A 303 7.28 -26.56 9.65
N ASP A 304 7.94 -27.26 8.73
CA ASP A 304 9.41 -27.27 8.59
C ASP A 304 9.88 -26.35 7.44
N PRO A 305 10.62 -25.26 7.73
CA PRO A 305 11.18 -24.38 6.70
C PRO A 305 12.20 -25.05 5.76
N SER A 306 12.75 -26.20 6.14
CA SER A 306 13.69 -26.96 5.31
C SER A 306 13.00 -27.93 4.35
N HIS A 307 11.68 -28.12 4.47
CA HIS A 307 10.92 -29.07 3.66
C HIS A 307 11.03 -28.77 2.15
N SER A 308 10.80 -27.52 1.76
CA SER A 308 10.98 -27.09 0.37
C SER A 308 11.89 -25.87 0.28
N SER A 309 12.94 -26.00 -0.55
CA SER A 309 13.81 -24.88 -0.92
C SER A 309 13.21 -24.01 -2.03
N ASP A 310 12.17 -24.48 -2.71
CA ASP A 310 11.47 -23.74 -3.76
C ASP A 310 10.55 -22.69 -3.13
N ALA A 311 10.90 -21.42 -3.28
CA ALA A 311 10.10 -20.33 -2.75
C ALA A 311 8.71 -20.23 -3.40
N SER A 312 8.53 -20.73 -4.63
CA SER A 312 7.25 -20.74 -5.33
C SER A 312 6.25 -21.74 -4.71
N PHE A 313 6.74 -22.76 -4.00
CA PHE A 313 5.91 -23.73 -3.31
C PHE A 313 5.01 -23.08 -2.26
N TYR A 314 5.56 -22.13 -1.48
CA TYR A 314 4.85 -21.42 -0.42
C TYR A 314 4.23 -20.08 -0.87
N ALA A 315 4.26 -19.78 -2.17
CA ALA A 315 3.79 -18.51 -2.69
C ALA A 315 2.26 -18.40 -2.63
N TRP A 316 1.78 -17.25 -2.15
CA TRP A 316 0.37 -16.91 -2.18
C TRP A 316 -0.12 -16.70 -3.61
N LYS A 317 -1.36 -17.10 -3.89
CA LYS A 317 -2.02 -16.88 -5.19
C LYS A 317 -3.28 -16.06 -4.99
N GLN A 318 -3.47 -15.03 -5.79
CA GLN A 318 -4.72 -14.27 -5.76
C GLN A 318 -5.90 -15.18 -6.12
N SER A 319 -7.04 -14.99 -5.45
CA SER A 319 -8.26 -15.75 -5.70
C SER A 319 -8.93 -15.30 -7.00
N ASP A 320 -9.27 -16.24 -7.88
CA ASP A 320 -9.92 -15.94 -9.16
C ASP A 320 -11.31 -15.27 -8.99
N THR A 321 -11.95 -15.50 -7.84
CA THR A 321 -13.30 -14.99 -7.56
C THR A 321 -13.31 -13.71 -6.74
N ASP A 322 -12.17 -13.31 -6.15
CA ASP A 322 -12.09 -12.16 -5.26
C ASP A 322 -10.68 -11.57 -5.26
N ALA A 323 -10.55 -10.38 -5.85
CA ALA A 323 -9.27 -9.69 -5.99
C ALA A 323 -8.67 -9.21 -4.66
N LEU A 324 -9.46 -9.20 -3.57
CA LEU A 324 -8.99 -8.82 -2.23
C LEU A 324 -8.61 -10.03 -1.37
N THR A 325 -8.60 -11.23 -1.95
CA THR A 325 -8.30 -12.47 -1.27
C THR A 325 -7.16 -13.20 -1.96
N TRP A 326 -6.22 -13.72 -1.17
CA TRP A 326 -5.13 -14.59 -1.60
C TRP A 326 -5.24 -15.92 -0.87
N LYS A 327 -4.95 -17.01 -1.58
CA LYS A 327 -5.07 -18.37 -1.08
C LYS A 327 -3.77 -19.13 -1.30
N TRP A 328 -3.54 -20.08 -0.42
CA TRP A 328 -2.51 -21.09 -0.59
C TRP A 328 -3.08 -22.45 -0.21
N THR A 329 -3.20 -23.32 -1.20
CA THR A 329 -3.76 -24.67 -1.07
C THR A 329 -2.87 -25.61 -1.89
N PRO A 330 -1.75 -26.11 -1.35
CA PRO A 330 -0.88 -27.02 -2.07
C PRO A 330 -1.64 -28.30 -2.42
N SER A 331 -1.32 -28.85 -3.59
CA SER A 331 -1.79 -30.15 -4.06
C SER A 331 -0.60 -30.88 -4.68
N ASN A 332 -0.03 -31.84 -3.96
CA ASN A 332 1.13 -32.62 -4.38
C ASN A 332 1.06 -34.07 -3.86
N GLU A 333 1.97 -34.92 -4.32
CA GLU A 333 1.98 -36.36 -3.96
C GLU A 333 2.32 -36.61 -2.49
N GLU A 334 3.04 -35.70 -1.83
CA GLU A 334 3.46 -35.85 -0.42
C GLU A 334 2.30 -35.62 0.55
N GLN A 335 1.17 -35.10 0.08
CA GLN A 335 -0.04 -34.92 0.86
C GLN A 335 -0.87 -36.21 0.98
N GLY A 336 -0.50 -37.28 0.28
CA GLY A 336 -1.25 -38.53 0.28
C GLY A 336 -0.35 -39.75 0.39
N TYR A 337 -0.81 -40.75 1.12
CA TYR A 337 -0.28 -42.11 1.02
C TYR A 337 -1.42 -43.10 0.94
N GLN A 338 -1.40 -43.98 -0.05
CA GLN A 338 -2.39 -45.03 -0.21
C GLN A 338 -1.70 -46.33 -0.59
N HIS A 339 -1.71 -47.31 0.30
CA HIS A 339 -1.12 -48.61 0.03
C HIS A 339 -1.91 -49.74 0.68
N THR A 340 -2.03 -50.86 -0.05
CA THR A 340 -2.59 -52.10 0.47
C THR A 340 -1.57 -53.22 0.33
N TYR A 341 -1.03 -53.67 1.45
CA TYR A 341 -0.29 -54.91 1.54
C TYR A 341 -1.25 -56.10 1.49
N LYS A 342 -0.88 -57.13 0.72
CA LYS A 342 -1.65 -58.36 0.57
C LYS A 342 -0.73 -59.56 0.70
N SER A 343 -1.22 -60.58 1.37
CA SER A 343 -0.57 -61.89 1.50
C SER A 343 -1.64 -62.99 1.52
N ASP A 344 -1.22 -64.25 1.47
CA ASP A 344 -2.12 -65.39 1.62
C ASP A 344 -2.81 -65.41 3.01
N ALA A 345 -2.21 -64.74 3.99
CA ALA A 345 -2.71 -64.66 5.35
C ALA A 345 -3.70 -63.49 5.59
N GLY A 346 -3.89 -62.58 4.63
CA GLY A 346 -4.77 -61.42 4.76
C GLY A 346 -4.23 -60.15 4.10
N TRP A 347 -4.69 -58.99 4.56
CA TRP A 347 -4.32 -57.68 4.01
C TRP A 347 -4.21 -56.58 5.07
N ASN A 348 -3.42 -55.54 4.78
CA ASN A 348 -3.32 -54.31 5.56
C ASN A 348 -3.39 -53.12 4.59
N LYS A 349 -4.31 -52.20 4.84
CA LYS A 349 -4.51 -50.98 4.07
C LYS A 349 -4.23 -49.77 4.95
N LEU A 350 -3.38 -48.88 4.47
CA LEU A 350 -3.07 -47.61 5.10
C LEU A 350 -3.33 -46.50 4.09
N ASN A 351 -4.22 -45.59 4.47
CA ASN A 351 -4.55 -44.37 3.75
C ASN A 351 -4.28 -43.17 4.65
N ILE A 352 -3.51 -42.20 4.15
CA ILE A 352 -3.20 -40.96 4.85
C ILE A 352 -3.46 -39.81 3.88
N ASP A 353 -4.20 -38.80 4.33
CA ASP A 353 -4.48 -37.59 3.57
C ASP A 353 -4.16 -36.37 4.47
N CYS A 354 -3.31 -35.47 3.96
CA CYS A 354 -2.94 -34.21 4.58
C CYS A 354 -3.39 -33.07 3.66
N THR A 355 -4.21 -32.14 4.16
CA THR A 355 -4.60 -30.96 3.39
C THR A 355 -4.31 -29.71 4.20
N THR A 356 -3.81 -28.67 3.53
CA THR A 356 -3.62 -27.35 4.13
C THR A 356 -4.25 -26.31 3.21
N SER A 357 -4.97 -25.36 3.79
CA SER A 357 -5.55 -24.23 3.08
C SER A 357 -5.43 -22.98 3.92
N ASN A 358 -4.63 -22.03 3.48
CA ASN A 358 -4.51 -20.71 4.11
C ASN A 358 -5.12 -19.63 3.22
N ILE A 359 -5.61 -18.58 3.85
CA ILE A 359 -6.30 -17.46 3.22
C ILE A 359 -5.81 -16.15 3.86
N LEU A 360 -5.47 -15.18 3.02
CA LEU A 360 -5.31 -13.78 3.38
C LEU A 360 -6.40 -12.96 2.70
N SER A 361 -6.94 -11.96 3.37
CA SER A 361 -7.83 -10.99 2.73
C SER A 361 -7.76 -9.60 3.35
N THR A 362 -8.08 -8.57 2.58
CA THR A 362 -8.19 -7.20 3.10
C THR A 362 -9.63 -6.84 3.39
N VAL A 363 -9.81 -5.89 4.31
CA VAL A 363 -11.11 -5.26 4.56
C VAL A 363 -11.04 -3.81 4.09
N PRO A 364 -11.73 -3.44 3.00
CA PRO A 364 -11.76 -2.07 2.52
C PRO A 364 -12.16 -1.07 3.60
N GLY A 365 -11.48 0.07 3.64
CA GLY A 365 -11.67 1.11 4.66
C GLY A 365 -10.94 0.86 5.96
N THR A 366 -10.13 -0.20 6.06
CA THR A 366 -9.33 -0.48 7.25
C THR A 366 -7.89 -0.83 6.88
N GLY A 367 -6.96 -0.62 7.81
CA GLY A 367 -5.58 -1.09 7.72
C GLY A 367 -5.41 -2.57 8.10
N ASN A 368 -6.48 -3.37 8.05
CA ASN A 368 -6.45 -4.76 8.52
C ASN A 368 -6.35 -5.76 7.37
N ILE A 369 -5.48 -6.74 7.56
CA ILE A 369 -5.38 -7.95 6.77
C ILE A 369 -5.87 -9.09 7.64
N LYS A 370 -6.90 -9.81 7.20
CA LYS A 370 -7.34 -11.05 7.85
C LYS A 370 -6.48 -12.18 7.34
N ALA A 371 -5.94 -12.98 8.25
CA ALA A 371 -5.18 -14.17 7.95
C ALA A 371 -5.81 -15.36 8.66
N SER A 372 -6.04 -16.44 7.94
CA SER A 372 -6.58 -17.67 8.51
C SER A 372 -6.14 -18.90 7.74
N GLY A 373 -6.34 -20.06 8.33
CA GLY A 373 -6.15 -21.30 7.62
C GLY A 373 -6.59 -22.53 8.39
N THR A 374 -6.60 -23.63 7.65
CA THR A 374 -6.96 -24.95 8.15
C THR A 374 -5.94 -25.96 7.64
N THR A 375 -5.48 -26.83 8.54
CA THR A 375 -4.71 -28.03 8.20
C THR A 375 -5.45 -29.25 8.72
N ASP A 376 -5.80 -30.17 7.84
CA ASP A 376 -6.53 -31.40 8.13
C ASP A 376 -5.64 -32.61 7.86
N VAL A 377 -5.57 -33.53 8.81
CA VAL A 377 -4.84 -34.79 8.69
C VAL A 377 -5.79 -35.94 9.00
N THR A 378 -5.98 -36.84 8.04
CA THR A 378 -6.79 -38.05 8.18
C THR A 378 -5.92 -39.27 7.96
N ILE A 379 -6.00 -40.24 8.87
CA ILE A 379 -5.29 -41.50 8.80
C ILE A 379 -6.31 -42.62 8.99
N VAL A 380 -6.42 -43.49 8.01
CA VAL A 380 -7.29 -44.67 8.03
C VAL A 380 -6.42 -45.91 7.85
N CYS A 381 -6.45 -46.77 8.86
CA CYS A 381 -5.80 -48.08 8.80
C CYS A 381 -6.86 -49.17 8.91
N GLN A 382 -6.70 -50.22 8.11
CA GLN A 382 -7.56 -51.40 8.12
C GLN A 382 -6.69 -52.64 7.94
N ALA A 383 -6.71 -53.57 8.88
CA ALA A 383 -5.92 -54.78 8.84
C ALA A 383 -6.79 -56.00 9.12
N VAL A 384 -6.69 -57.02 8.27
CA VAL A 384 -7.42 -58.28 8.38
C VAL A 384 -6.47 -59.44 8.17
N ALA A 385 -6.42 -60.37 9.12
CA ALA A 385 -5.77 -61.66 9.00
C ALA A 385 -6.80 -62.78 9.05
N THR A 386 -6.77 -63.68 8.05
CA THR A 386 -7.81 -64.71 7.82
C THR A 386 -7.33 -66.14 8.09
N THR A 387 -6.04 -66.34 8.37
CA THR A 387 -5.44 -67.68 8.54
C THR A 387 -4.96 -67.95 9.97
N TYR A 388 -5.32 -69.13 10.51
CA TYR A 388 -4.85 -69.63 11.82
C TYR A 388 -3.30 -69.70 11.89
N PRO A 389 -2.66 -69.35 13.02
CA PRO A 389 -3.26 -69.06 14.33
C PRO A 389 -3.79 -67.64 14.52
N MET A 390 -3.69 -66.77 13.50
CA MET A 390 -3.97 -65.34 13.63
C MET A 390 -5.22 -64.95 12.82
N VAL A 391 -6.40 -65.17 13.42
CA VAL A 391 -7.64 -64.54 12.94
C VAL A 391 -7.82 -63.26 13.74
N ALA A 392 -7.60 -62.13 13.09
CA ALA A 392 -7.63 -60.81 13.71
C ALA A 392 -8.05 -59.77 12.69
N GLU A 393 -8.94 -58.88 13.10
CA GLU A 393 -9.34 -57.73 12.30
C GLU A 393 -9.32 -56.49 13.20
N TYR A 394 -8.77 -55.40 12.68
CA TYR A 394 -8.97 -54.08 13.24
C TYR A 394 -8.98 -52.99 12.18
N ASP A 395 -9.66 -51.91 12.51
CA ASP A 395 -9.67 -50.67 11.77
C ASP A 395 -9.61 -49.49 12.74
N TYR A 396 -8.85 -48.47 12.35
CA TYR A 396 -8.86 -47.21 13.06
C TYR A 396 -8.88 -46.02 12.12
N THR A 397 -9.54 -44.95 12.57
CA THR A 397 -9.46 -43.63 11.94
C THR A 397 -9.02 -42.60 12.95
N ILE A 398 -7.94 -41.90 12.63
CA ILE A 398 -7.48 -40.71 13.32
C ILE A 398 -7.76 -39.53 12.40
N HIS A 399 -8.48 -38.54 12.92
CA HIS A 399 -8.66 -37.26 12.23
C HIS A 399 -8.32 -36.14 13.19
N VAL A 400 -7.37 -35.30 12.79
CA VAL A 400 -6.95 -34.11 13.53
C VAL A 400 -6.95 -32.92 12.59
N GLN A 401 -7.52 -31.82 13.07
CA GLN A 401 -7.62 -30.57 12.36
C GLN A 401 -6.97 -29.45 13.19
N ILE A 402 -6.20 -28.61 12.54
CA ILE A 402 -5.67 -27.35 13.07
C ILE A 402 -6.42 -26.24 12.35
N THR A 403 -7.01 -25.31 13.11
CA THR A 403 -7.59 -24.09 12.57
C THR A 403 -6.92 -22.88 13.19
N TRP A 404 -6.68 -21.85 12.40
CA TRP A 404 -6.09 -20.62 12.92
C TRP A 404 -6.65 -19.37 12.27
N GLN A 405 -6.60 -18.27 13.02
CA GLN A 405 -6.94 -16.94 12.52
C GLN A 405 -6.18 -15.86 13.28
N THR A 406 -5.80 -14.80 12.58
CA THR A 406 -5.32 -13.55 13.16
C THR A 406 -5.68 -12.36 12.26
N ASN A 407 -5.58 -11.15 12.82
CA ASN A 407 -5.66 -9.91 12.05
C ASN A 407 -4.29 -9.26 12.07
N ILE A 408 -3.70 -8.99 10.92
CA ILE A 408 -2.49 -8.17 10.81
C ILE A 408 -2.94 -6.73 10.64
N THR A 409 -2.52 -5.84 11.54
CA THR A 409 -2.82 -4.41 11.45
C THR A 409 -1.63 -3.66 10.87
N VAL A 410 -1.91 -2.85 9.86
CA VAL A 410 -0.98 -1.89 9.29
C VAL A 410 -1.20 -0.53 9.95
N THR A 411 -0.12 0.09 10.37
CA THR A 411 -0.08 1.44 10.94
C THR A 411 1.09 2.21 10.32
N THR A 412 1.21 3.50 10.63
CA THR A 412 2.39 4.29 10.27
C THR A 412 3.29 4.48 11.48
N SER A 413 4.59 4.65 11.21
CA SER A 413 5.63 5.00 12.17
C SER A 413 6.62 5.95 11.49
N ASP A 414 7.52 6.59 12.25
CA ASP A 414 8.44 7.63 11.73
C ASP A 414 9.28 7.17 10.52
N GLY A 415 8.79 7.43 9.31
CA GLY A 415 9.44 7.07 8.04
C GLY A 415 8.99 5.76 7.38
N GLY A 416 7.84 5.16 7.75
CA GLY A 416 7.33 3.99 7.02
C GLY A 416 6.10 3.29 7.62
N LEU A 417 5.70 2.20 6.98
CA LEU A 417 4.65 1.33 7.48
C LEU A 417 5.15 0.48 8.66
N LYS A 418 4.27 0.23 9.62
CA LYS A 418 4.47 -0.72 10.72
C LYS A 418 3.37 -1.78 10.66
N PHE A 419 3.77 -3.04 10.73
CA PHE A 419 2.87 -4.19 10.74
C PHE A 419 2.88 -4.84 12.12
N SER A 420 1.70 -5.12 12.65
CA SER A 420 1.51 -5.87 13.89
C SER A 420 0.71 -7.12 13.58
N LEU A 421 1.22 -8.31 13.91
CA LEU A 421 0.53 -9.57 13.59
C LEU A 421 -0.66 -9.86 14.50
N ASN A 422 -0.75 -9.14 15.63
CA ASN A 422 -1.77 -9.25 16.68
C ASN A 422 -2.06 -10.68 17.14
N LEU A 423 -1.04 -11.53 17.18
CA LEU A 423 -1.18 -12.86 17.75
C LEU A 423 -1.19 -12.77 19.29
N PRO A 424 -1.96 -13.64 19.97
CA PRO A 424 -1.95 -13.75 21.42
C PRO A 424 -0.61 -14.32 21.91
N SER A 425 -0.22 -13.95 23.13
CA SER A 425 0.99 -14.49 23.77
C SER A 425 0.96 -16.01 23.95
N ASP A 426 -0.24 -16.57 24.12
CA ASP A 426 -0.48 -18.02 24.04
C ASP A 426 -1.02 -18.35 22.65
N LEU A 427 -0.14 -18.88 21.79
CA LEU A 427 -0.48 -19.21 20.41
C LEU A 427 -1.57 -20.29 20.30
N THR A 428 -1.85 -21.07 21.35
CA THR A 428 -2.95 -22.06 21.33
C THR A 428 -4.33 -21.40 21.29
N GLU A 429 -4.43 -20.11 21.65
CA GLU A 429 -5.67 -19.33 21.48
C GLU A 429 -5.95 -19.00 20.01
N ALA A 430 -4.89 -18.77 19.23
CA ALA A 430 -4.97 -18.49 17.80
C ALA A 430 -4.96 -19.77 16.94
N PHE A 431 -4.19 -20.78 17.32
CA PHE A 431 -4.04 -22.07 16.64
C PHE A 431 -4.74 -23.18 17.43
N LYS A 432 -5.95 -23.52 17.01
CA LYS A 432 -6.79 -24.52 17.69
C LYS A 432 -6.60 -25.88 17.06
N VAL A 433 -6.11 -26.82 17.86
CA VAL A 433 -6.04 -28.24 17.50
C VAL A 433 -7.32 -28.93 17.98
N THR A 434 -8.06 -29.54 17.07
CA THR A 434 -9.25 -30.34 17.35
C THR A 434 -9.06 -31.73 16.77
N ALA A 435 -9.46 -32.76 17.51
CA ALA A 435 -9.39 -34.14 17.06
C ALA A 435 -10.75 -34.82 17.23
N ASP A 436 -11.18 -35.53 16.19
CA ASP A 436 -12.37 -36.38 16.26
C ASP A 436 -12.11 -37.56 17.21
N PRO A 437 -13.12 -38.05 17.95
CA PRO A 437 -12.96 -39.26 18.75
C PRO A 437 -12.35 -40.40 17.93
N LEU A 438 -11.33 -41.07 18.48
CA LEU A 438 -10.71 -42.23 17.85
C LEU A 438 -11.79 -43.23 17.44
N LYS A 439 -11.95 -43.44 16.14
CA LYS A 439 -12.83 -44.50 15.61
C LYS A 439 -12.00 -45.76 15.61
N TRP A 440 -12.44 -46.77 16.35
CA TRP A 440 -11.79 -48.06 16.45
C TRP A 440 -12.86 -49.14 16.32
N HIS A 441 -12.60 -50.11 15.47
CA HIS A 441 -13.28 -51.40 15.52
C HIS A 441 -12.23 -52.51 15.43
N GLY A 442 -12.50 -53.61 16.10
CA GLY A 442 -11.56 -54.71 16.17
C GLY A 442 -12.10 -55.87 16.98
N GLU A 443 -11.97 -57.06 16.40
CA GLU A 443 -12.30 -58.33 17.03
C GLU A 443 -11.07 -59.23 16.92
N THR A 444 -10.43 -59.52 18.05
CA THR A 444 -9.21 -60.32 18.03
C THR A 444 -9.22 -61.38 19.14
N GLY A 445 -9.01 -62.63 18.75
CA GLY A 445 -8.61 -63.69 19.66
C GLY A 445 -7.17 -63.49 20.11
N GLY A 446 -6.93 -62.56 21.06
CA GLY A 446 -5.63 -62.40 21.73
C GLY A 446 -4.65 -61.38 21.14
N PHE A 447 -5.12 -60.41 20.34
CA PHE A 447 -4.27 -59.36 19.76
C PHE A 447 -4.87 -57.97 20.01
N ASP A 448 -4.57 -57.35 21.15
CA ASP A 448 -5.10 -56.01 21.49
C ASP A 448 -4.15 -54.90 21.02
N LYS A 449 -4.56 -54.18 19.96
CA LYS A 449 -3.85 -53.03 19.38
C LYS A 449 -4.43 -51.69 19.86
N LEU A 450 -5.54 -51.70 20.62
CA LEU A 450 -6.27 -50.49 20.97
C LEU A 450 -5.43 -49.54 21.81
N ASP A 451 -4.70 -50.03 22.80
CA ASP A 451 -3.89 -49.18 23.69
C ASP A 451 -2.68 -48.57 22.97
N GLU A 452 -2.10 -49.29 21.99
CA GLU A 452 -1.06 -48.77 21.11
C GLU A 452 -1.62 -47.63 20.23
N VAL A 453 -2.79 -47.85 19.60
CA VAL A 453 -3.43 -46.83 18.75
C VAL A 453 -3.89 -45.62 19.56
N LYS A 454 -4.41 -45.79 20.78
CA LYS A 454 -4.69 -44.69 21.71
C LYS A 454 -3.43 -43.88 22.02
N THR A 455 -2.32 -44.56 22.25
CA THR A 455 -1.03 -43.91 22.52
C THR A 455 -0.55 -43.12 21.30
N ILE A 456 -0.65 -43.69 20.09
CA ILE A 456 -0.33 -43.00 18.83
C ILE A 456 -1.23 -41.77 18.65
N TYR A 457 -2.54 -41.93 18.83
CA TYR A 457 -3.53 -40.86 18.71
C TYR A 457 -3.25 -39.70 19.68
N GLN A 458 -2.95 -40.00 20.94
CA GLN A 458 -2.62 -38.99 21.95
C GLN A 458 -1.28 -38.31 21.64
N ASN A 459 -0.24 -39.09 21.33
CA ASN A 459 1.08 -38.55 21.00
C ASN A 459 1.02 -37.64 19.77
N PHE A 460 0.21 -37.99 18.78
CA PHE A 460 0.03 -37.17 17.58
C PHE A 460 -0.60 -35.82 17.92
N GLN A 461 -1.68 -35.80 18.71
CA GLN A 461 -2.26 -34.54 19.19
C GLN A 461 -1.27 -33.70 20.01
N ASP A 462 -0.57 -34.33 20.95
CA ASP A 462 0.40 -33.66 21.81
C ASP A 462 1.55 -33.07 20.99
N GLN A 463 2.00 -33.74 19.93
CA GLN A 463 3.03 -33.23 19.02
C GLN A 463 2.55 -31.99 18.27
N LEU A 464 1.33 -31.99 17.75
CA LEU A 464 0.76 -30.85 17.03
C LEU A 464 0.60 -29.64 17.96
N VAL A 465 0.09 -29.85 19.19
CA VAL A 465 -0.01 -28.79 20.20
C VAL A 465 1.39 -28.27 20.58
N LYS A 466 2.35 -29.17 20.82
CA LYS A 466 3.73 -28.79 21.15
C LYS A 466 4.40 -28.01 20.03
N GLN A 467 4.08 -28.25 18.77
CA GLN A 467 4.68 -27.51 17.67
C GLN A 467 4.33 -26.01 17.71
N PHE A 468 3.08 -25.67 18.05
CA PHE A 468 2.65 -24.28 18.21
C PHE A 468 3.07 -23.67 19.55
N GLN A 469 3.17 -24.48 20.62
CA GLN A 469 3.67 -24.03 21.91
C GLN A 469 5.20 -23.85 21.93
N ASN A 470 5.92 -24.65 21.16
CA ASN A 470 7.36 -24.57 21.07
C ASN A 470 7.79 -23.36 20.24
N ILE A 471 8.99 -22.91 20.56
CA ILE A 471 9.75 -21.77 20.05
C ILE A 471 9.64 -21.57 18.52
N SER A 472 9.42 -22.61 17.71
CA SER A 472 9.47 -22.51 16.24
C SER A 472 8.51 -21.49 15.61
N PHE A 473 7.25 -21.42 16.03
CA PHE A 473 6.30 -20.44 15.47
C PHE A 473 6.36 -19.09 16.20
N GLY A 474 6.55 -19.08 17.52
CA GLY A 474 6.65 -17.85 18.30
C GLY A 474 7.93 -17.04 18.00
N ASP A 475 9.05 -17.69 17.73
CA ASP A 475 10.26 -16.99 17.27
C ASP A 475 10.15 -16.57 15.80
N ALA A 476 9.44 -17.36 14.98
CA ALA A 476 9.14 -16.98 13.61
C ALA A 476 8.21 -15.76 13.54
N GLU A 477 7.23 -15.65 14.44
CA GLU A 477 6.39 -14.47 14.60
C GLU A 477 7.25 -13.25 14.95
N LYS A 478 8.08 -13.36 15.99
CA LYS A 478 8.96 -12.26 16.41
C LYS A 478 9.93 -11.87 15.30
N SER A 479 10.48 -12.84 14.57
CA SER A 479 11.33 -12.59 13.41
C SER A 479 10.54 -11.93 12.28
N LEU A 480 9.32 -12.40 11.98
CA LEU A 480 8.48 -11.87 10.92
C LEU A 480 8.07 -10.42 11.23
N GLU A 481 7.58 -10.15 12.43
CA GLU A 481 7.24 -8.80 12.86
C GLU A 481 8.47 -7.90 12.95
N SER A 482 9.61 -8.42 13.43
CA SER A 482 10.88 -7.69 13.39
C SER A 482 11.29 -7.36 11.96
N ASP A 483 11.25 -8.33 11.05
CA ASP A 483 11.65 -8.16 9.66
C ASP A 483 10.75 -7.14 8.97
N LEU A 484 9.42 -7.26 9.11
CA LEU A 484 8.42 -6.32 8.59
C LEU A 484 8.69 -4.87 9.03
N ASN A 485 9.25 -4.68 10.22
CA ASN A 485 9.44 -3.37 10.84
C ASN A 485 10.89 -2.86 10.83
N THR A 486 11.86 -3.68 10.40
CA THR A 486 13.29 -3.32 10.40
C THR A 486 13.95 -3.58 9.05
N SER A 487 14.44 -4.80 8.81
CA SER A 487 15.20 -5.23 7.62
C SER A 487 14.39 -5.11 6.32
N ALA A 488 13.07 -5.14 6.42
CA ALA A 488 12.13 -5.03 5.31
C ALA A 488 11.41 -3.69 5.24
N ARG A 489 11.66 -2.74 6.15
CA ARG A 489 10.75 -1.61 6.36
C ARG A 489 10.35 -0.92 5.05
N PHE A 490 9.04 -0.87 4.78
CA PHE A 490 8.51 -0.12 3.64
C PHE A 490 8.60 1.39 3.94
N VAL A 491 9.44 2.09 3.19
CA VAL A 491 9.66 3.54 3.35
C VAL A 491 8.69 4.31 2.46
N ILE A 492 8.04 5.31 3.03
CA ILE A 492 7.12 6.19 2.31
C ILE A 492 7.88 7.47 1.91
N PRO A 493 7.73 7.97 0.66
CA PRO A 493 8.40 9.20 0.20
C PRO A 493 8.00 10.44 1.02
N GLY A 494 8.72 11.56 0.90
CA GLY A 494 8.37 12.83 1.58
C GLY A 494 8.66 12.91 3.08
N LYS A 495 9.51 12.04 3.63
CA LYS A 495 9.91 12.09 5.05
C LYS A 495 10.53 13.46 5.38
N GLY A 496 9.99 14.13 6.41
CA GLY A 496 10.40 15.47 6.84
C GLY A 496 9.50 16.59 6.32
N SER A 497 8.77 16.36 5.23
CA SER A 497 7.80 17.32 4.67
C SER A 497 6.34 16.85 4.84
N LEU A 498 6.11 15.54 4.89
CA LEU A 498 4.80 14.93 5.07
C LEU A 498 4.77 13.98 6.28
N ALA A 499 3.71 14.10 7.08
CA ALA A 499 3.33 13.18 8.14
C ALA A 499 2.29 12.20 7.58
N TYR A 500 2.51 10.92 7.85
CA TYR A 500 1.66 9.83 7.36
C TYR A 500 0.87 9.18 8.48
N LYS A 501 -0.42 8.95 8.24
CA LYS A 501 -1.31 8.29 9.21
C LYS A 501 -2.40 7.44 8.55
N ASP A 502 -3.06 6.64 9.37
CA ASP A 502 -4.29 5.92 9.03
C ASP A 502 -4.23 5.15 7.70
N PRO A 503 -3.28 4.21 7.55
CA PRO A 503 -3.21 3.38 6.35
C PRO A 503 -4.45 2.48 6.26
N ILE A 504 -5.08 2.46 5.09
CA ILE A 504 -6.28 1.66 4.80
C ILE A 504 -6.20 1.03 3.41
N PHE A 505 -6.86 -0.11 3.21
CA PHE A 505 -7.05 -0.66 1.87
C PHE A 505 -8.31 -0.09 1.20
N ASN A 506 -8.26 0.20 -0.10
CA ASN A 506 -9.45 0.56 -0.90
C ASN A 506 -10.18 -0.68 -1.45
N ASN A 507 -11.24 -0.49 -2.24
CA ASN A 507 -11.98 -1.59 -2.86
C ASN A 507 -11.19 -2.35 -3.95
N ASN A 508 -10.04 -1.82 -4.36
CA ASN A 508 -9.15 -2.41 -5.35
C ASN A 508 -7.99 -3.19 -4.71
N GLY A 509 -7.82 -3.08 -3.39
CA GLY A 509 -6.73 -3.69 -2.62
C GLY A 509 -5.47 -2.82 -2.55
N ASP A 510 -5.53 -1.58 -3.06
CA ASP A 510 -4.46 -0.59 -2.97
C ASP A 510 -4.38 -0.05 -1.55
N MET A 511 -3.15 0.21 -1.08
CA MET A 511 -2.92 0.84 0.22
C MET A 511 -3.03 2.35 0.07
N MET A 512 -3.95 2.97 0.79
CA MET A 512 -4.11 4.43 0.91
C MET A 512 -3.61 4.88 2.27
N ILE A 513 -2.82 5.94 2.33
CA ILE A 513 -2.24 6.47 3.57
C ILE A 513 -2.50 7.96 3.59
N GLU A 514 -3.09 8.48 4.66
CA GLU A 514 -3.32 9.92 4.78
C GLU A 514 -1.98 10.66 4.90
N ALA A 515 -1.88 11.79 4.19
CA ALA A 515 -0.69 12.62 4.17
C ALA A 515 -1.05 14.04 4.59
N ASP A 516 -0.33 14.55 5.59
CA ASP A 516 -0.44 15.93 6.07
C ASP A 516 0.92 16.62 5.94
N TYR A 517 0.97 17.91 5.64
CA TYR A 517 2.22 18.65 5.71
C TYR A 517 2.74 18.69 7.15
N VAL A 518 4.02 18.35 7.33
CA VAL A 518 4.76 18.68 8.55
C VAL A 518 5.10 20.15 8.42
N ILE A 519 4.48 20.98 9.27
CA ILE A 519 4.77 22.40 9.37
C ILE A 519 5.63 22.63 10.60
#